data_AF-A0A7Y7DB62-F1
#
_entry.id   AF-A0A7Y7DB62-F1
#
_cell.length_a   1.000
_cell.length_b   1.000
_cell.length_c   1.000
_cell.angle_alpha   90.00
_cell.angle_beta   90.00
_cell.angle_gamma   90.00
#
_symmetry.space_group_name_H-M   'P 1'
#
loop_
_entity.id
_entity.type
_entity.pdbx_description
1 polymer ?
#
loop_
_entity_poly.entity_id
_entity_poly.type
_entity_poly.pdbx_seq_one_letter_code
_entity_poly.pdbx_strand_id
1 'polypeptide(L)' 'MTDAKMVLMANQIASFFATQPGGDQAAGVAAHLKDFWEPRMLNQLKTYLGQGGEGLHALVIEAGQAL' A
#
# COMPACT_ATOMS: atom_id res chain seq x y z
N MET A 1 -7.68 11.68 -2.42
CA MET A 1 -8.84 10.87 -2.88
C MET A 1 -9.69 10.50 -1.67
N THR A 2 -10.81 9.80 -1.80
CA THR A 2 -11.48 9.25 -0.61
C THR A 2 -10.67 8.08 -0.04
N ASP A 3 -10.74 7.86 1.28
CA ASP A 3 -9.98 6.77 1.92
C ASP A 3 -10.40 5.40 1.40
N ALA A 4 -11.71 5.18 1.21
CA ALA A 4 -12.22 3.93 0.63
C ALA A 4 -11.63 3.64 -0.76
N LYS A 5 -11.47 4.67 -1.61
CA LYS A 5 -10.84 4.50 -2.94
C LYS A 5 -9.35 4.22 -2.82
N MET A 6 -8.66 4.86 -1.88
CA MET A 6 -7.24 4.63 -1.62
C MET A 6 -7.00 3.19 -1.15
N VAL A 7 -7.78 2.72 -0.15
CA VAL A 7 -7.72 1.36 0.38
C VAL A 7 -7.96 0.33 -0.73
N LEU A 8 -9.00 0.53 -1.55
CA LEU A 8 -9.28 -0.34 -2.69
C LEU A 8 -8.08 -0.45 -3.63
N MET A 9 -7.49 0.67 -4.05
CA MET A 9 -6.38 0.66 -5.00
C MET A 9 -5.10 0.08 -4.41
N ALA A 10 -4.77 0.41 -3.16
CA ALA A 10 -3.60 -0.16 -2.47
C ALA A 10 -3.74 -1.68 -2.35
N ASN A 11 -4.94 -2.17 -2.03
CA ASN A 11 -5.21 -3.61 -1.94
C ASN A 11 -5.13 -4.31 -3.29
N GLN A 12 -5.58 -3.67 -4.38
CA GLN A 12 -5.43 -4.24 -5.72
C GLN A 12 -3.95 -4.41 -6.11
N ILE A 13 -3.11 -3.43 -5.78
CA ILE A 13 -1.66 -3.52 -5.97
C ILE A 13 -1.09 -4.68 -5.14
N ALA A 14 -1.45 -4.76 -3.86
CA ALA A 14 -0.99 -5.85 -2.99
C ALA A 14 -1.45 -7.22 -3.47
N SER A 15 -2.69 -7.37 -3.92
CA SER A 15 -3.20 -8.63 -4.48
C SER A 15 -2.41 -9.07 -5.71
N PHE A 16 -1.98 -8.13 -6.57
CA PHE A 16 -1.11 -8.46 -7.69
C PHE A 16 0.26 -8.97 -7.23
N PHE A 17 0.90 -8.27 -6.28
CA PHE A 17 2.21 -8.69 -5.75
C PHE A 17 2.14 -10.02 -5.00
N ALA A 18 1.03 -10.31 -4.32
CA ALA A 18 0.78 -11.58 -3.64
C ALA A 18 0.83 -12.80 -4.59
N THR A 19 0.49 -12.63 -5.87
CA THR A 19 0.57 -13.71 -6.87
C THR A 19 1.93 -13.84 -7.53
N GLN A 20 2.83 -12.86 -7.36
CA GLN A 20 4.14 -12.90 -8.01
C GLN A 20 5.07 -13.87 -7.29
N PRO A 21 5.80 -14.73 -8.03
CA PRO A 21 6.85 -15.55 -7.44
C PRO A 21 8.03 -14.68 -7.02
N GLY A 22 8.58 -14.89 -5.83
CA GLY A 22 9.77 -14.15 -5.38
C GLY A 22 9.82 -13.91 -3.88
N GLY A 23 10.83 -13.16 -3.46
CA GLY A 23 11.07 -12.73 -2.07
C GLY A 23 10.11 -11.63 -1.63
N ASP A 24 10.59 -10.71 -0.78
CA ASP A 24 9.78 -9.70 -0.07
C ASP A 24 8.77 -8.94 -0.96
N GLN A 25 7.51 -9.39 -0.89
CA GLN A 25 6.39 -8.84 -1.66
C GLN A 25 5.98 -7.45 -1.14
N ALA A 26 6.15 -7.18 0.15
CA ALA A 26 5.82 -5.89 0.75
C ALA A 26 6.78 -4.80 0.25
N ALA A 27 8.06 -5.11 0.09
CA ALA A 27 9.02 -4.21 -0.56
C ALA A 27 8.61 -3.87 -2.01
N GLY A 28 8.10 -4.84 -2.77
CA GLY A 28 7.56 -4.62 -4.11
C GLY A 28 6.37 -3.67 -4.13
N VAL A 29 5.42 -3.84 -3.19
CA VAL A 29 4.29 -2.94 -3.01
C VAL A 29 4.76 -1.52 -2.65
N ALA A 30 5.69 -1.38 -1.70
CA ALA A 30 6.23 -0.07 -1.30
C ALA A 30 6.92 0.65 -2.47
N ALA A 31 7.71 -0.06 -3.26
CA ALA A 31 8.37 0.50 -4.45
C ALA A 31 7.33 0.97 -5.48
N HIS A 32 6.36 0.13 -5.82
CA HIS A 32 5.31 0.50 -6.77
C HIS A 32 4.51 1.72 -6.32
N LEU A 33 4.13 1.78 -5.03
CA LEU A 33 3.45 2.95 -4.49
C LEU A 33 4.32 4.21 -4.63
N LYS A 34 5.61 4.16 -4.30
CA LYS A 34 6.52 5.32 -4.43
C LYS A 34 6.70 5.78 -5.88
N ASP A 35 6.77 4.85 -6.82
CA ASP A 35 7.00 5.16 -8.24
C ASP A 35 5.77 5.77 -8.92
N PHE A 36 4.57 5.33 -8.54
CA PHE A 36 3.34 5.66 -9.28
C PHE A 36 2.36 6.55 -8.52
N TRP A 37 2.47 6.68 -7.19
CA TRP A 37 1.58 7.55 -6.42
C TRP A 37 2.21 8.92 -6.21
N GLU A 38 1.38 9.95 -6.29
CA GLU A 38 1.82 11.30 -5.95
C GLU A 38 2.14 11.41 -4.44
N PRO A 39 3.06 12.30 -4.02
CA PRO A 39 3.44 12.47 -2.62
C PRO A 39 2.25 12.66 -1.66
N ARG A 40 1.22 13.38 -2.09
CA ARG A 40 0.00 13.59 -1.28
C ARG A 40 -0.77 12.29 -1.01
N MET A 41 -0.75 11.34 -1.95
CA MET A 41 -1.43 10.05 -1.81
C MET A 41 -0.65 9.13 -0.88
N LEU A 42 0.69 9.16 -0.95
CA LEU A 42 1.55 8.47 0.00
C LEU A 42 1.34 8.98 1.43
N ASN A 43 1.27 10.31 1.61
CA ASN A 43 0.98 10.91 2.92
C ASN A 43 -0.41 10.53 3.43
N GLN A 44 -1.41 10.46 2.55
CA GLN A 44 -2.75 9.99 2.89
C GLN A 44 -2.70 8.54 3.41
N LEU A 45 -1.97 7.66 2.71
CA LEU A 45 -1.81 6.25 3.12
C LEU A 45 -1.08 6.11 4.46
N LYS A 46 0.01 6.86 4.67
CA LYS A 46 0.73 6.89 5.96
C LYS A 46 -0.17 7.34 7.10
N THR A 47 -0.98 8.38 6.87
CA THR A 47 -1.93 8.89 7.85
C THR A 47 -2.97 7.83 8.20
N TYR A 48 -3.51 7.15 7.20
CA TYR A 48 -4.51 6.10 7.38
C TYR A 48 -3.94 4.86 8.11
N LEU A 49 -2.70 4.48 7.80
CA LEU A 49 -1.97 3.44 8.55
C LEU A 49 -1.81 3.81 10.03
N GLY A 50 -1.49 5.07 10.32
CA GLY A 50 -1.43 5.59 11.70
C GLY A 50 -2.76 5.56 12.46
N GLN A 51 -3.89 5.43 11.75
CA GLN A 51 -5.24 5.30 12.33
C GLN A 51 -5.66 3.82 12.51
N GLY A 52 -4.77 2.87 12.22
CA GLY A 52 -5.01 1.43 12.34
C GLY A 52 -5.15 0.71 10.99
N GLY A 53 -5.27 1.45 9.88
CA GLY A 53 -5.22 0.87 8.53
C GLY A 53 -6.36 -0.11 8.23
N GLU A 54 -7.55 0.13 8.75
CA GLU A 54 -8.69 -0.78 8.60
C GLU A 54 -8.96 -1.13 7.13
N GLY A 55 -9.17 -2.41 6.85
CA GLY A 55 -9.46 -2.91 5.50
C GLY A 55 -8.26 -2.91 4.55
N LEU A 56 -7.07 -2.47 4.96
CA LEU A 56 -5.86 -2.64 4.15
C LEU A 56 -5.39 -4.11 4.14
N HIS A 57 -4.88 -4.53 3.00
CA HIS A 57 -4.24 -5.83 2.83
C HIS A 57 -2.95 -5.89 3.68
N ALA A 58 -2.63 -7.07 4.24
CA ALA A 58 -1.47 -7.25 5.11
C ALA A 58 -0.16 -6.76 4.48
N LEU A 59 0.08 -7.06 3.21
CA LEU A 59 1.24 -6.55 2.45
C LEU A 59 1.29 -5.02 2.36
N VAL A 60 0.16 -4.31 2.34
CA VAL A 60 0.16 -2.83 2.35
C VAL A 60 0.55 -2.31 3.73
N ILE A 61 0.07 -2.97 4.80
CA ILE A 61 0.43 -2.61 6.17
C ILE A 61 1.94 -2.79 6.39
N GLU A 62 2.49 -3.91 5.94
CA GLU A 62 3.92 -4.19 5.99
C GLU A 62 4.73 -3.21 5.13
N ALA A 63 4.29 -2.99 3.87
CA ALA A 63 4.91 -2.01 2.97
C ALA A 63 4.94 -0.60 3.57
N GLY A 64 3.94 -0.25 4.39
CA GLY A 64 3.85 1.01 5.11
C GLY A 64 5.06 1.34 5.97
N GLN A 65 5.80 0.33 6.47
CA GLN A 65 7.02 0.54 7.24
C GLN A 65 8.18 1.08 6.38
N ALA A 66 8.14 0.80 5.08
CA ALA A 66 9.14 1.21 4.11
C ALA A 66 8.73 2.46 3.33
N LEU A 67 7.48 2.92 3.42
CA LEU A 67 6.97 4.13 2.75
C LEU A 67 7.52 5.41 3.36
#